data_AF-A0A8D2KP92-F1
#
_entry.id   AF-A0A8D2KP92-F1
#
_cell.length_a   1.000
_cell.length_b   1.000
_cell.length_c   1.000
_cell.angle_alpha   90.00
_cell.angle_beta   90.00
_cell.angle_gamma   90.00
#
_symmetry.space_group_name_H-M   'P 1'
#
loop_
_entity.id
_entity.type
_entity.pdbx_description
1 polymer ?
#
loop_
_entity_poly.entity_id
_entity_poly.type
_entity_poly.pdbx_seq_one_letter_code
_entity_poly.pdbx_strand_id
1 'polypeptide(L)'
;MQAYHFQDFLFLFLLGVSSLTLAQHLYCHKGVYVNIEDDPAQTFNWTTEKVETCDNGELCQESVLMITAGDKTAVLATKGCFAQLMEAMTFVQHAPSPGLTAVSYSNYCEDPLCNSRQKTTSMTATLHCPTCVAVGTCLSAPSLPCPNGTNRCYRGKVELSGGRMESSVEVKGCTSIIGCKLMARISSIGPMAVKEVCPHQSVYQSRKTESGATWLLVSVWCLALLLPTLLQSLIHFS
;
A
#
# COMPACT_ATOMS: atom_id res chain seq x y z
N MET A 1 -14.29 -41.52 68.49
CA MET A 1 -15.07 -40.64 67.60
C MET A 1 -14.35 -39.31 67.47
N GLN A 2 -13.36 -39.17 66.58
CA GLN A 2 -12.89 -37.86 66.06
C GLN A 2 -11.75 -38.10 65.05
N ALA A 3 -12.11 -38.53 63.85
CA ALA A 3 -11.18 -38.61 62.71
C ALA A 3 -11.80 -38.05 61.43
N TYR A 4 -12.94 -37.35 61.53
CA TYR A 4 -13.67 -36.81 60.39
C TYR A 4 -13.48 -35.30 60.19
N HIS A 5 -12.86 -34.59 61.14
CA HIS A 5 -12.80 -33.12 61.11
C HIS A 5 -11.56 -32.54 60.38
N PHE A 6 -10.54 -33.36 60.11
CA PHE A 6 -9.30 -32.91 59.47
C PHE A 6 -9.33 -32.99 57.94
N GLN A 7 -10.21 -33.83 57.38
CA GLN A 7 -10.28 -34.05 55.93
C GLN A 7 -11.07 -32.96 55.20
N ASP A 8 -12.07 -32.37 55.87
CA ASP A 8 -12.86 -31.25 55.34
C ASP A 8 -12.05 -29.94 55.27
N PHE A 9 -11.14 -29.70 56.23
CA PHE A 9 -10.26 -28.52 56.20
C PHE A 9 -9.20 -28.62 55.10
N LEU A 10 -8.73 -29.82 54.78
CA LEU A 10 -7.77 -30.04 53.70
C LEU A 10 -8.42 -29.77 52.32
N PHE A 11 -9.70 -30.11 52.17
CA PHE A 11 -10.47 -29.81 50.96
C PHE A 11 -10.75 -28.30 50.81
N LEU A 12 -11.01 -27.59 51.90
CA LEU A 12 -11.16 -26.12 51.89
C LEU A 12 -9.85 -25.40 51.54
N PHE A 13 -8.69 -25.93 51.96
CA PHE A 13 -7.39 -25.40 51.55
C PHE A 13 -7.09 -25.66 50.07
N LEU A 14 -7.53 -26.80 49.51
CA LEU A 14 -7.35 -27.13 48.09
C LEU A 14 -8.35 -26.40 47.17
N LEU A 15 -9.55 -26.06 47.65
CA LEU A 15 -10.53 -25.24 46.92
C LEU A 15 -10.27 -23.72 47.10
N GLY A 16 -9.53 -23.32 48.13
CA GLY A 16 -9.10 -21.94 48.38
C GLY A 16 -7.96 -21.46 47.48
N VAL A 17 -7.28 -22.35 46.76
CA VAL A 17 -6.35 -22.00 45.68
C VAL A 17 -7.08 -21.95 44.34
N SER A 18 -8.30 -21.40 44.34
CA SER A 18 -8.98 -21.00 43.12
C SER A 18 -8.31 -19.72 42.63
N SER A 19 -7.23 -19.89 41.87
CA SER A 19 -6.89 -19.06 40.72
C SER A 19 -7.11 -17.54 40.91
N LEU A 20 -6.41 -16.93 41.88
CA LEU A 20 -5.99 -15.54 41.71
C LEU A 20 -4.92 -15.52 40.61
N THR A 21 -5.31 -15.83 39.37
CA THR A 21 -4.56 -15.40 38.21
C THR A 21 -4.69 -13.89 38.20
N LEU A 22 -3.72 -13.22 38.81
CA LEU A 22 -3.55 -11.78 38.65
C LEU A 22 -3.45 -11.56 37.13
N ALA A 23 -4.55 -11.12 36.51
CA ALA A 23 -4.51 -10.71 35.12
C ALA A 23 -3.51 -9.55 35.04
N GLN A 24 -2.29 -9.85 34.57
CA GLN A 24 -1.30 -8.82 34.30
C GLN A 24 -1.80 -8.06 33.09
N HIS A 25 -2.37 -6.89 33.35
CA HIS A 25 -2.85 -5.99 32.32
C HIS A 25 -1.62 -5.42 31.59
N LEU A 26 -1.52 -5.68 30.29
CA LEU A 26 -0.46 -5.11 29.45
C LEU A 26 -0.78 -3.64 29.17
N TYR A 27 0.23 -2.78 29.22
CA TYR A 27 0.09 -1.35 28.92
C TYR A 27 0.95 -0.97 27.73
N CYS A 28 0.35 -0.31 26.73
CA CYS A 28 1.04 0.09 25.50
C CYS A 28 0.96 1.59 25.27
N HIS A 29 2.04 2.17 24.72
CA HIS A 29 1.99 3.52 24.19
C HIS A 29 0.92 3.64 23.11
N LYS A 30 0.16 4.73 23.15
CA LYS A 30 -0.96 5.00 22.27
C LYS A 30 -0.74 6.30 21.51
N GLY A 31 -0.94 6.26 20.20
CA GLY A 31 -0.86 7.48 19.40
C GLY A 31 -1.11 7.22 17.93
N VAL A 32 -1.59 8.25 17.24
CA VAL A 32 -1.67 8.30 15.79
C VAL A 32 -1.01 9.61 15.36
N TYR A 33 -0.11 9.53 14.38
CA TYR A 33 0.59 10.66 13.80
C TYR A 33 0.37 10.67 12.30
N VAL A 34 -0.04 11.80 11.77
CA VAL A 34 -0.22 12.01 10.33
C VAL A 34 0.22 13.42 10.02
N ASN A 35 1.35 13.57 9.32
CA ASN A 35 1.83 14.88 8.91
C ASN A 35 2.66 14.82 7.63
N ILE A 36 2.88 15.99 7.02
CA ILE A 36 3.88 16.18 5.97
C ILE A 36 5.12 16.84 6.60
N GLU A 37 6.26 16.18 6.44
CA GLU A 37 7.56 16.61 6.98
C GLU A 37 8.52 16.96 5.84
N ASP A 38 9.37 17.96 6.08
CA ASP A 38 10.45 18.34 5.18
C ASP A 38 11.65 17.41 5.35
N ASP A 39 12.05 17.17 6.60
CA ASP A 39 13.10 16.22 6.95
C ASP A 39 12.70 15.37 8.17
N PRO A 40 11.95 14.28 7.96
CA PRO A 40 11.52 13.42 9.06
C PRO A 40 12.68 12.74 9.78
N ALA A 41 13.90 12.66 9.22
CA ALA A 41 15.04 12.14 9.97
C ALA A 41 15.46 13.06 11.13
N GLN A 42 15.08 14.35 11.07
CA GLN A 42 15.38 15.34 12.10
C GLN A 42 14.14 15.78 12.89
N THR A 43 12.98 15.90 12.23
CA THR A 43 11.79 16.51 12.84
C THR A 43 10.82 15.49 13.45
N PHE A 44 10.79 14.26 12.94
CA PHE A 44 9.84 13.26 13.41
C PHE A 44 10.24 12.71 14.78
N ASN A 45 9.52 13.13 15.82
CA ASN A 45 9.64 12.59 17.16
C ASN A 45 8.48 11.65 17.45
N TRP A 46 8.78 10.37 17.67
CA TRP A 46 7.78 9.32 17.86
C TRP A 46 7.62 8.87 19.31
N THR A 47 7.84 9.77 20.27
CA THR A 47 7.45 9.58 21.67
C THR A 47 5.97 9.96 21.88
N THR A 48 5.28 9.26 22.78
CA THR A 48 3.90 9.60 23.18
C THR A 48 3.76 9.38 24.68
N GLU A 49 3.17 10.36 25.37
CA GLU A 49 2.89 10.27 26.80
C GLU A 49 1.62 9.45 27.10
N LYS A 50 0.79 9.19 26.08
CA LYS A 50 -0.46 8.46 26.24
C LYS A 50 -0.18 6.96 26.26
N VAL A 51 -0.85 6.28 27.19
CA VAL A 51 -0.79 4.83 27.39
C VAL A 51 -2.22 4.28 27.37
N GLU A 52 -2.39 3.03 26.96
CA GLU A 52 -3.63 2.29 27.09
C GLU A 52 -3.40 0.90 27.66
N THR A 53 -4.46 0.33 28.23
CA THR A 53 -4.49 -1.04 28.73
C THR A 53 -5.02 -1.97 27.66
N CYS A 54 -4.36 -3.09 27.43
CA CYS A 54 -4.72 -4.06 26.40
C CYS A 54 -5.55 -5.21 26.94
N ASP A 55 -6.31 -5.83 26.06
CA ASP A 55 -7.04 -7.06 26.34
C ASP A 55 -6.07 -8.26 26.44
N ASN A 56 -6.53 -9.34 27.08
CA ASN A 56 -5.72 -10.55 27.25
C ASN A 56 -5.30 -11.14 25.90
N GLY A 57 -3.99 -11.27 25.68
CA GLY A 57 -3.42 -11.85 24.46
C GLY A 57 -3.12 -10.85 23.34
N GLU A 58 -3.37 -9.55 23.56
CA GLU A 58 -2.91 -8.49 22.66
C GLU A 58 -1.44 -8.13 22.92
N LEU A 59 -0.80 -7.51 21.92
CA LEU A 59 0.58 -7.04 21.98
C LEU A 59 0.66 -5.54 21.73
N CYS A 60 1.75 -4.90 22.17
CA CYS A 60 2.05 -3.53 21.77
C CYS A 60 2.61 -3.52 20.34
N GLN A 61 2.03 -2.70 19.47
CA GLN A 61 2.55 -2.45 18.13
C GLN A 61 2.91 -0.99 17.95
N GLU A 62 3.94 -0.76 17.13
CA GLU A 62 4.19 0.53 16.51
C GLU A 62 4.52 0.33 15.02
N SER A 63 3.93 1.16 14.16
CA SER A 63 4.14 1.10 12.71
C SER A 63 4.25 2.48 12.11
N VAL A 64 5.21 2.67 11.19
CA VAL A 64 5.37 3.90 10.38
C VAL A 64 5.36 3.56 8.90
N LEU A 65 4.69 4.39 8.11
CA LEU A 65 4.81 4.49 6.67
C LEU A 65 5.31 5.89 6.32
N MET A 66 6.38 5.96 5.52
CA MET A 66 6.90 7.19 4.96
C MET A 66 6.82 7.14 3.43
N ILE A 67 6.20 8.15 2.84
CA ILE A 67 6.11 8.32 1.38
C ILE A 67 6.68 9.68 1.00
N THR A 68 7.74 9.68 0.20
CA THR A 68 8.44 10.88 -0.21
C THR A 68 8.18 11.18 -1.68
N ALA A 69 7.83 12.44 -1.96
CA ALA A 69 7.70 12.97 -3.31
C ALA A 69 8.40 14.34 -3.37
N GLY A 70 9.50 14.43 -4.12
CA GLY A 70 10.32 15.64 -4.12
C GLY A 70 11.02 15.83 -2.78
N ASP A 71 10.87 17.02 -2.19
CA ASP A 71 11.44 17.45 -0.91
C ASP A 71 10.49 17.27 0.28
N LYS A 72 9.30 16.69 0.06
CA LYS A 72 8.28 16.48 1.10
C LYS A 72 8.08 14.99 1.36
N THR A 73 7.84 14.64 2.62
CA THR A 73 7.54 13.27 3.06
C THR A 73 6.27 13.22 3.87
N ALA A 74 5.27 12.45 3.44
CA ALA A 74 4.17 12.07 4.32
C ALA A 74 4.65 11.02 5.32
N VAL A 75 4.42 11.28 6.61
CA VAL A 75 4.69 10.35 7.70
C VAL A 75 3.37 9.97 8.34
N LEU A 76 3.07 8.67 8.31
CA LEU A 76 1.89 8.09 8.97
C LEU A 76 2.38 7.06 9.98
N ALA A 77 2.05 7.27 11.24
CA ALA A 77 2.49 6.39 12.31
C ALA A 77 1.35 6.07 13.27
N THR A 78 1.36 4.86 13.82
CA THR A 78 0.39 4.42 14.83
C THR A 78 1.08 3.60 15.92
N LYS A 79 0.63 3.76 17.16
CA LYS A 79 0.98 2.94 18.32
C LYS A 79 -0.27 2.47 19.06
N GLY A 80 -0.25 1.26 19.59
CA GLY A 80 -1.33 0.74 20.43
C GLY A 80 -1.31 -0.76 20.66
N CYS A 81 -2.36 -1.25 21.31
CA CYS A 81 -2.66 -2.67 21.41
C CYS A 81 -3.12 -3.23 20.05
N PHE A 82 -2.71 -4.46 19.74
CA PHE A 82 -3.16 -5.18 18.55
C PHE A 82 -3.14 -6.70 18.79
N ALA A 83 -4.21 -7.38 18.37
CA ALA A 83 -4.32 -8.82 18.44
C ALA A 83 -3.47 -9.49 17.34
N GLN A 84 -2.25 -9.90 17.70
CA GLN A 84 -1.30 -10.62 16.84
C GLN A 84 -0.75 -11.83 17.60
N LEU A 85 -0.57 -12.95 16.90
CA LEU A 85 -0.14 -14.22 17.52
C LEU A 85 1.33 -14.23 17.95
N MET A 86 2.19 -13.46 17.29
CA MET A 86 3.64 -13.46 17.51
C MET A 86 4.24 -12.08 17.23
N GLU A 87 5.29 -11.77 17.96
CA GLU A 87 6.17 -10.63 17.72
C GLU A 87 6.92 -10.79 16.38
N ALA A 88 6.87 -9.80 15.45
CA ALA A 88 7.66 -9.82 14.19
C ALA A 88 8.08 -8.46 13.57
N MET A 89 9.37 -8.11 13.52
CA MET A 89 9.91 -6.89 12.84
C MET A 89 9.82 -7.06 11.35
N THR A 90 9.18 -6.11 10.69
CA THR A 90 9.14 -6.02 9.25
C THR A 90 9.56 -4.62 8.80
N PHE A 91 10.72 -4.52 8.15
CA PHE A 91 11.08 -3.36 7.35
C PHE A 91 10.83 -3.67 5.87
N VAL A 92 10.10 -2.79 5.18
CA VAL A 92 9.80 -2.94 3.76
C VAL A 92 10.15 -1.67 3.01
N GLN A 93 10.97 -1.81 1.98
CA GLN A 93 11.11 -0.79 0.94
C GLN A 93 10.12 -1.08 -0.18
N HIS A 94 8.99 -0.36 -0.19
CA HIS A 94 7.93 -0.52 -1.19
C HIS A 94 8.35 0.07 -2.53
N ALA A 95 8.95 1.26 -2.50
CA ALA A 95 9.45 1.97 -3.68
C ALA A 95 10.87 2.48 -3.43
N PRO A 96 11.88 1.98 -4.16
CA PRO A 96 13.25 2.45 -4.02
C PRO A 96 13.49 3.75 -4.79
N SER A 97 14.49 4.52 -4.36
CA SER A 97 15.01 5.66 -5.13
C SER A 97 15.58 5.19 -6.48
N PRO A 98 15.62 6.05 -7.52
CA PRO A 98 15.32 7.49 -7.52
C PRO A 98 13.86 7.82 -7.91
N GLY A 99 13.37 9.01 -7.53
CA GLY A 99 11.99 9.47 -7.77
C GLY A 99 11.15 9.39 -6.50
N LEU A 100 9.92 8.86 -6.61
CA LEU A 100 9.09 8.52 -5.47
C LEU A 100 9.76 7.42 -4.64
N THR A 101 9.76 7.58 -3.33
CA THR A 101 10.18 6.52 -2.41
C THR A 101 9.09 6.25 -1.39
N ALA A 102 8.93 4.98 -1.02
CA ALA A 102 8.00 4.56 0.01
C ALA A 102 8.65 3.45 0.83
N VAL A 103 8.69 3.65 2.15
CA VAL A 103 9.26 2.70 3.10
C VAL A 103 8.29 2.55 4.27
N SER A 104 8.14 1.34 4.78
CA SER A 104 7.44 1.10 6.03
C SER A 104 8.33 0.35 6.99
N TYR A 105 8.11 0.64 8.27
CA TYR A 105 8.76 -0.04 9.36
C TYR A 105 7.70 -0.47 10.37
N SER A 106 7.76 -1.74 10.72
CA SER A 106 7.07 -2.36 11.84
C SER A 106 8.14 -3.14 12.60
N ASN A 107 8.20 -3.09 13.93
CA ASN A 107 9.31 -3.63 14.73
C ASN A 107 8.89 -4.72 15.70
N TYR A 108 9.59 -5.87 15.62
CA TYR A 108 9.91 -6.83 16.67
C TYR A 108 11.21 -7.68 16.33
N CYS A 109 12.39 -7.45 16.94
CA CYS A 109 13.61 -8.28 16.68
C CYS A 109 14.59 -8.41 17.86
N GLU A 110 15.42 -9.47 17.89
CA GLU A 110 16.38 -9.79 18.97
C GLU A 110 17.88 -9.94 18.54
N ASP A 111 18.30 -9.59 17.31
CA ASP A 111 19.71 -9.73 16.86
C ASP A 111 20.43 -8.42 16.48
N PRO A 112 21.77 -8.32 16.62
CA PRO A 112 22.52 -7.10 16.31
C PRO A 112 22.79 -6.85 14.81
N LEU A 113 22.73 -5.57 14.40
CA LEU A 113 23.23 -5.00 13.12
C LEU A 113 22.48 -5.39 11.83
N CYS A 114 21.16 -5.54 11.88
CA CYS A 114 20.36 -6.01 10.74
C CYS A 114 20.10 -4.99 9.60
N ASN A 115 20.61 -3.76 9.64
CA ASN A 115 20.23 -2.72 8.66
C ASN A 115 21.37 -1.81 8.16
N SER A 116 21.88 -2.02 6.94
CA SER A 116 22.83 -1.10 6.29
C SER A 116 22.60 -0.96 4.78
N ARG A 117 22.17 0.23 4.30
CA ARG A 117 22.22 0.58 2.86
C ARG A 117 22.49 2.08 2.62
N GLN A 118 23.49 2.38 1.79
CA GLN A 118 23.84 3.74 1.34
C GLN A 118 23.24 4.08 -0.03
N LYS A 119 22.97 5.38 -0.28
CA LYS A 119 22.47 5.97 -1.53
C LYS A 119 23.61 6.52 -2.40
N THR A 120 23.45 6.48 -3.72
CA THR A 120 24.21 7.27 -4.70
C THR A 120 23.26 8.08 -5.59
N THR A 121 23.68 9.29 -5.97
CA THR A 121 22.95 10.20 -6.88
C THR A 121 23.77 10.47 -8.13
N SER A 122 23.14 10.52 -9.30
CA SER A 122 23.70 11.14 -10.50
C SER A 122 22.59 11.69 -11.41
N MET A 123 22.85 12.82 -12.07
CA MET A 123 21.85 13.70 -12.70
C MET A 123 22.05 13.85 -14.20
N THR A 124 20.95 13.72 -14.97
CA THR A 124 20.59 14.35 -16.27
C THR A 124 19.15 13.90 -16.56
N ALA A 125 18.23 14.80 -16.95
CA ALA A 125 16.84 14.40 -17.16
C ALA A 125 16.09 15.25 -18.18
N THR A 126 15.33 14.57 -19.04
CA THR A 126 14.40 15.12 -20.04
C THR A 126 12.94 15.04 -19.58
N LEU A 127 12.64 14.18 -18.60
CA LEU A 127 11.28 13.98 -18.08
C LEU A 127 11.00 14.95 -16.92
N HIS A 128 9.82 15.57 -16.95
CA HIS A 128 9.28 16.34 -15.83
C HIS A 128 7.93 15.76 -15.41
N CYS A 129 7.67 15.72 -14.11
CA CYS A 129 6.41 15.19 -13.57
C CYS A 129 5.78 16.14 -12.56
N PRO A 130 4.44 16.25 -12.55
CA PRO A 130 3.72 16.81 -11.41
C PRO A 130 4.17 16.09 -10.14
N THR A 131 4.70 16.84 -9.17
CA THR A 131 5.26 16.28 -7.95
C THR A 131 4.54 16.87 -6.75
N CYS A 132 3.97 16.00 -5.91
CA CYS A 132 3.35 16.38 -4.65
C CYS A 132 3.15 15.14 -3.76
N VAL A 133 3.13 15.36 -2.46
CA VAL A 133 2.57 14.43 -1.49
C VAL A 133 1.70 15.22 -0.51
N ALA A 134 0.50 14.74 -0.22
CA ALA A 134 -0.42 15.40 0.68
C ALA A 134 -1.34 14.40 1.38
N VAL A 135 -1.64 14.67 2.66
CA VAL A 135 -2.78 14.04 3.34
C VAL A 135 -4.05 14.60 2.72
N GLY A 136 -4.93 13.72 2.26
CA GLY A 136 -6.09 14.03 1.44
C GLY A 136 -5.72 14.20 -0.03
N THR A 137 -5.69 15.44 -0.49
CA THR A 137 -5.45 15.81 -1.89
C THR A 137 -4.44 16.93 -2.01
N CYS A 138 -3.58 16.87 -3.02
CA CYS A 138 -2.63 17.94 -3.30
C CYS A 138 -3.35 19.20 -3.79
N LEU A 139 -3.13 20.34 -3.12
CA LEU A 139 -3.63 21.64 -3.57
C LEU A 139 -2.99 22.08 -4.90
N SER A 140 -1.69 21.79 -5.05
CA SER A 140 -0.93 22.02 -6.28
C SER A 140 0.07 20.87 -6.49
N ALA A 141 0.54 20.70 -7.73
CA ALA A 141 1.53 19.69 -8.08
C ALA A 141 2.43 20.24 -9.20
N PRO A 142 3.43 21.09 -8.87
CA PRO A 142 4.32 21.66 -9.87
C PRO A 142 5.08 20.57 -10.62
N SER A 143 5.39 20.84 -11.89
CA SER A 143 6.14 19.91 -12.74
C SER A 143 7.63 20.06 -12.50
N LEU A 144 8.23 19.10 -11.80
CA LEU A 144 9.66 19.11 -11.43
C LEU A 144 10.47 18.19 -12.36
N PRO A 145 11.75 18.53 -12.64
CA PRO A 145 12.63 17.65 -13.39
C PRO A 145 12.84 16.34 -12.63
N CYS A 146 12.77 15.23 -13.34
CA CYS A 146 12.94 13.92 -12.74
C CYS A 146 14.42 13.55 -12.52
N PRO A 147 14.76 12.71 -11.55
CA PRO A 147 16.12 12.19 -11.44
C PRO A 147 16.38 11.11 -12.51
N ASN A 148 17.65 10.91 -12.86
CA ASN A 148 18.06 9.86 -13.80
C ASN A 148 17.64 8.47 -13.27
N GLY A 149 17.28 7.55 -14.16
CA GLY A 149 16.75 6.23 -13.80
C GLY A 149 15.23 6.17 -13.60
N THR A 150 14.52 7.31 -13.70
CA THR A 150 13.05 7.35 -13.81
C THR A 150 12.62 7.52 -15.27
N ASN A 151 11.47 6.95 -15.64
CA ASN A 151 11.01 6.94 -17.03
C ASN A 151 9.52 7.22 -17.21
N ARG A 152 8.80 7.56 -16.12
CA ARG A 152 7.37 7.89 -16.15
C ARG A 152 6.96 8.70 -14.93
N CYS A 153 5.75 9.25 -15.00
CA CYS A 153 5.08 9.88 -13.87
C CYS A 153 4.09 8.90 -13.24
N TYR A 154 4.10 8.83 -11.92
CA TYR A 154 3.09 8.16 -11.12
C TYR A 154 2.08 9.19 -10.61
N ARG A 155 0.80 8.77 -10.54
CA ARG A 155 -0.27 9.49 -9.87
C ARG A 155 -1.19 8.46 -9.22
N GLY A 156 -1.36 8.57 -7.92
CA GLY A 156 -2.26 7.69 -7.18
C GLY A 156 -2.57 8.24 -5.79
N LYS A 157 -3.40 7.49 -5.09
CA LYS A 157 -3.74 7.68 -3.69
C LYS A 157 -3.45 6.39 -2.92
N VAL A 158 -2.95 6.54 -1.71
CA VAL A 158 -2.82 5.44 -0.74
C VAL A 158 -3.85 5.66 0.35
N GLU A 159 -4.85 4.79 0.41
CA GLU A 159 -5.88 4.76 1.44
C GLU A 159 -5.42 3.82 2.56
N LEU A 160 -5.48 4.30 3.79
CA LEU A 160 -5.07 3.60 5.00
C LEU A 160 -6.25 3.54 5.96
N SER A 161 -6.56 2.33 6.41
CA SER A 161 -7.64 2.06 7.37
C SER A 161 -7.15 1.08 8.43
N GLY A 162 -7.71 1.09 9.63
CA GLY A 162 -7.28 0.20 10.72
C GLY A 162 -6.11 0.76 11.54
N GLY A 163 -5.79 0.14 12.68
CA GLY A 163 -4.80 0.69 13.62
C GLY A 163 -5.16 2.09 14.15
N ARG A 164 -6.47 2.40 14.19
CA ARG A 164 -7.03 3.74 14.47
C ARG A 164 -6.62 4.83 13.47
N MET A 165 -6.11 4.44 12.32
CA MET A 165 -5.85 5.30 11.19
C MET A 165 -7.02 5.21 10.21
N GLU A 166 -7.52 6.37 9.78
CA GLU A 166 -8.35 6.49 8.58
C GLU A 166 -7.82 7.70 7.82
N SER A 167 -7.04 7.47 6.77
CA SER A 167 -6.34 8.53 6.05
C SER A 167 -6.11 8.17 4.60
N SER A 168 -6.16 9.19 3.74
CA SER A 168 -5.79 9.08 2.33
C SER A 168 -4.56 9.94 2.09
N VAL A 169 -3.61 9.45 1.29
CA VAL A 169 -2.43 10.22 0.88
C VAL A 169 -2.40 10.28 -0.65
N GLU A 170 -2.55 11.46 -1.24
CA GLU A 170 -2.32 11.65 -2.67
C GLU A 170 -0.82 11.80 -2.95
N VAL A 171 -0.32 11.08 -3.95
CA VAL A 171 1.09 11.03 -4.31
C VAL A 171 1.24 11.19 -5.82
N LYS A 172 2.10 12.12 -6.24
CA LYS A 172 2.49 12.33 -7.62
C LYS A 172 3.99 12.53 -7.69
N GLY A 173 4.63 12.00 -8.73
CA GLY A 173 6.05 12.24 -8.96
C GLY A 173 6.66 11.29 -9.97
N CYS A 174 7.97 11.40 -10.15
CA CYS A 174 8.75 10.57 -11.06
C CYS A 174 8.91 9.16 -10.49
N THR A 175 8.85 8.13 -11.34
CA THR A 175 9.15 6.76 -10.90
C THR A 175 9.69 5.92 -12.06
N SER A 176 10.26 4.76 -11.71
CA SER A 176 10.51 3.64 -12.63
C SER A 176 9.47 2.52 -12.46
N ILE A 177 8.64 2.58 -11.41
CA ILE A 177 7.64 1.56 -11.08
C ILE A 177 6.56 1.50 -12.16
N ILE A 178 6.29 0.30 -12.65
CA ILE A 178 5.30 0.06 -13.72
C ILE A 178 3.92 -0.16 -13.11
N GLY A 179 3.01 0.77 -13.41
CA GLY A 179 1.61 0.70 -13.03
C GLY A 179 1.33 1.22 -11.61
N CYS A 180 0.19 0.82 -11.06
CA CYS A 180 -0.23 1.16 -9.70
C CYS A 180 0.39 0.16 -8.71
N LYS A 181 1.67 0.37 -8.38
CA LYS A 181 2.45 -0.51 -7.51
C LYS A 181 3.43 0.25 -6.61
N LEU A 182 3.12 1.49 -6.23
CA LEU A 182 3.89 2.26 -5.26
C LEU A 182 4.06 1.50 -3.93
N MET A 183 3.02 0.78 -3.51
CA MET A 183 3.00 -0.03 -2.29
C MET A 183 3.38 -1.49 -2.53
N ALA A 184 4.00 -1.81 -3.67
CA ALA A 184 4.40 -3.17 -4.06
C ALA A 184 3.29 -4.25 -3.94
N ARG A 185 2.02 -3.84 -4.02
CA ARG A 185 0.82 -4.68 -3.76
C ARG A 185 0.70 -5.23 -2.34
N ILE A 186 1.45 -4.69 -1.40
CA ILE A 186 1.30 -5.00 0.02
C ILE A 186 0.02 -4.33 0.52
N SER A 187 -0.87 -5.13 1.07
CA SER A 187 -2.20 -4.72 1.52
C SER A 187 -2.28 -4.42 3.01
N SER A 188 -1.18 -4.57 3.75
CA SER A 188 -1.15 -4.34 5.20
C SER A 188 0.23 -3.90 5.69
N ILE A 189 0.26 -2.93 6.60
CA ILE A 189 1.45 -2.46 7.32
C ILE A 189 1.07 -2.40 8.80
N GLY A 190 1.60 -3.34 9.59
CA GLY A 190 1.14 -3.55 10.97
C GLY A 190 -0.39 -3.67 11.03
N PRO A 191 -1.08 -2.89 11.88
CA PRO A 191 -2.54 -2.95 12.00
C PRO A 191 -3.28 -2.18 10.90
N MET A 192 -2.58 -1.52 9.98
CA MET A 192 -3.17 -0.70 8.93
C MET A 192 -3.35 -1.53 7.66
N ALA A 193 -4.57 -1.61 7.15
CA ALA A 193 -4.85 -2.05 5.79
C ALA A 193 -4.51 -0.93 4.80
N VAL A 194 -3.89 -1.31 3.69
CA VAL A 194 -3.38 -0.41 2.65
C VAL A 194 -4.11 -0.69 1.34
N LYS A 195 -4.63 0.35 0.70
CA LYS A 195 -5.23 0.27 -0.63
C LYS A 195 -4.66 1.35 -1.53
N GLU A 196 -3.98 0.93 -2.59
CA GLU A 196 -3.43 1.83 -3.60
C GLU A 196 -4.44 2.02 -4.74
N VAL A 197 -4.76 3.27 -5.07
CA VAL A 197 -5.74 3.65 -6.09
C VAL A 197 -5.09 4.58 -7.09
N CYS A 198 -5.04 4.19 -8.36
CA CYS A 198 -4.51 5.03 -9.44
C CYS A 198 -5.57 5.25 -10.52
N PRO A 199 -5.51 6.36 -11.28
CA PRO A 199 -6.36 6.54 -12.44
C PRO A 199 -6.19 5.38 -13.41
N HIS A 200 -7.29 4.82 -13.91
CA HIS A 200 -7.24 3.91 -15.04
C HIS A 200 -6.70 4.68 -16.25
N GLN A 201 -5.47 4.36 -16.68
CA GLN A 201 -5.04 4.72 -18.01
C GLN A 201 -5.87 3.87 -18.98
N SER A 202 -6.94 4.45 -19.54
CA SER A 202 -7.54 3.87 -20.74
C SER A 202 -6.43 3.79 -21.78
N VAL A 203 -6.00 2.58 -22.12
CA VAL A 203 -5.18 2.30 -23.28
C VAL A 203 -6.05 2.59 -24.51
N TYR A 204 -6.26 3.87 -24.81
CA TYR A 204 -6.96 4.33 -26.01
C TYR A 204 -6.44 5.71 -26.40
N GLN A 205 -5.13 5.79 -26.57
CA GLN A 205 -4.61 6.62 -27.63
C GLN A 205 -4.49 5.68 -28.83
N SER A 206 -5.59 5.53 -29.56
CA SER A 206 -5.58 4.93 -30.89
C SER A 206 -4.37 5.52 -31.59
N ARG A 207 -3.40 4.68 -31.97
CA ARG A 207 -2.44 5.08 -32.99
C ARG A 207 -3.31 5.57 -34.13
N LYS A 208 -3.33 6.87 -34.36
CA LYS A 208 -3.82 7.43 -35.61
C LYS A 208 -2.74 7.03 -36.62
N THR A 209 -2.79 5.77 -37.03
CA THR A 209 -2.07 5.34 -38.21
C THR A 209 -2.77 6.06 -39.34
N GLU A 210 -2.15 7.15 -39.79
CA GLU A 210 -2.47 7.75 -41.07
C GLU A 210 -2.01 6.76 -42.15
N SER A 211 -2.80 5.69 -42.32
CA SER A 211 -2.69 4.83 -43.49
C SER A 211 -3.43 5.56 -44.60
N GLY A 212 -2.68 6.35 -45.37
CA GLY A 212 -3.06 6.75 -46.73
C GLY A 212 -3.14 5.49 -47.59
N ALA A 213 -4.28 4.80 -47.52
CA ALA A 213 -4.67 3.78 -48.48
C ALA A 213 -6.06 4.17 -48.96
N THR A 214 -6.15 4.53 -50.24
CA THR A 214 -7.39 4.79 -50.94
C THR A 214 -8.15 3.47 -51.03
N TRP A 215 -9.09 3.24 -50.11
CA TRP A 215 -9.98 2.09 -50.19
C TRP A 215 -10.99 2.37 -51.31
N LEU A 216 -10.75 1.75 -52.47
CA LEU A 216 -11.74 1.59 -53.52
C LEU A 216 -12.94 0.86 -52.94
N LEU A 217 -14.06 1.57 -52.81
CA LEU A 217 -15.37 1.00 -52.50
C LEU A 217 -15.83 0.14 -53.68
N VAL A 218 -15.46 -1.15 -53.67
CA VAL A 218 -16.14 -2.13 -54.52
C VAL A 218 -17.45 -2.48 -53.85
N SER A 219 -18.52 -1.86 -54.36
CA SER A 219 -19.91 -2.11 -54.04
C SER A 219 -20.25 -3.60 -54.11
N VAL A 220 -20.72 -4.16 -53.01
CA VAL A 220 -21.21 -5.55 -52.85
C VAL A 220 -22.56 -5.76 -53.58
N TRP A 221 -23.03 -4.79 -54.36
CA TRP A 221 -24.29 -4.87 -55.09
C TRP A 221 -24.21 -5.57 -56.47
N CYS A 222 -23.01 -5.90 -56.97
CA CYS A 222 -22.85 -6.58 -58.27
C CYS A 222 -22.81 -8.12 -58.22
N LEU A 223 -22.79 -8.74 -57.04
CA LEU A 223 -22.75 -10.22 -56.94
C LEU A 223 -24.13 -10.89 -56.82
N ALA A 224 -25.22 -10.10 -56.76
CA ALA A 224 -26.59 -10.64 -56.72
C ALA A 224 -27.22 -10.85 -58.11
N LEU A 225 -26.54 -10.48 -59.21
CA LEU A 225 -27.10 -10.53 -60.57
C LEU A 225 -26.47 -11.58 -61.49
N LEU A 226 -25.53 -12.40 -61.00
CA LEU A 226 -24.89 -13.46 -61.80
C LEU A 226 -25.34 -14.88 -61.42
N LEU A 227 -26.30 -15.02 -60.51
CA LEU A 227 -26.83 -16.34 -60.10
C LEU A 227 -28.11 -16.85 -60.83
N PRO A 228 -28.88 -16.07 -61.63
CA PRO A 228 -30.01 -16.67 -62.36
C PRO A 228 -29.66 -17.26 -63.74
N THR A 229 -28.51 -16.99 -64.34
CA THR A 229 -28.23 -17.38 -65.74
C THR A 229 -27.60 -18.77 -65.92
N LEU A 230 -27.18 -19.44 -64.84
CA LEU A 230 -26.63 -20.79 -64.89
C LEU A 230 -27.69 -21.91 -64.76
N LEU A 231 -28.97 -21.57 -64.50
CA LEU A 231 -30.05 -22.56 -64.38
C LEU A 231 -30.90 -22.71 -65.67
N GLN A 232 -30.61 -21.94 -66.74
CA GLN A 232 -31.31 -22.06 -68.02
C GLN A 232 -30.57 -22.89 -69.08
N SER A 233 -29.33 -23.32 -68.85
CA SER A 233 -28.58 -24.19 -69.77
C SER A 233 -28.77 -25.69 -69.53
N LEU A 234 -29.61 -26.10 -68.57
CA LEU A 234 -29.89 -27.51 -68.25
C LEU A 234 -31.27 -28.02 -68.74
N ILE A 235 -32.03 -27.21 -69.50
CA ILE A 235 -33.35 -27.60 -70.05
C ILE A 235 -33.34 -27.64 -71.59
N HIS A 236 -32.17 -27.63 -72.23
CA HIS A 236 -32.11 -27.69 -73.70
C HIS A 236 -31.04 -28.64 -74.24
N PHE A 237 -30.94 -29.83 -73.67
CA PHE A 237 -30.45 -31.04 -74.35
C PHE A 237 -31.21 -32.25 -73.80
N SER A 238 -32.40 -32.47 -74.35
CA SER A 238 -33.01 -33.80 -74.54
C SER A 238 -32.75 -34.20 -75.99
#